data_AF-A0A937X8N7-F1
#
_entry.id   AF-A0A937X8N7-F1
#
_cell.length_a   1.000
_cell.length_b   1.000
_cell.length_c   1.000
_cell.angle_alpha   90.00
_cell.angle_beta   90.00
_cell.angle_gamma   90.00
#
_symmetry.space_group_name_H-M   'P 1'
#
loop_
_entity.id
_entity.type
_entity.pdbx_description
1 polymer ?
#
loop_
_entity_poly.entity_id
_entity_poly.type
_entity_poly.pdbx_seq_one_letter_code
_entity_poly.pdbx_strand_id
1 'polypeptide(L)'
;MNTIAGFPAHPPRRRYSREEREGIVEQVRRLRSDGMTMSAVVAEVGVSQMTLAKWLKAANPAPAFLPVVVGPAPTSSAGLTVVTPSGYRIEGLTMDALLTLLGRLG
;
A
#
# COMPACT_ATOMS: atom_id res chain seq x y z
N MET A 1 0.61 -17.38 52.88
CA MET A 1 0.56 -18.17 51.64
C MET A 1 -0.42 -17.48 50.68
N ASN A 2 -0.08 -16.85 49.55
CA ASN A 2 1.16 -16.46 48.88
C ASN A 2 0.81 -15.21 48.05
N THR A 3 1.53 -14.11 48.24
CA THR A 3 1.51 -12.95 47.35
C THR A 3 2.59 -13.15 46.30
N ILE A 4 2.22 -13.34 45.03
CA ILE A 4 3.20 -13.35 43.94
C ILE A 4 3.59 -11.89 43.67
N ALA A 5 4.83 -11.58 44.02
CA ALA A 5 5.48 -10.31 43.76
C ALA A 5 5.83 -10.13 42.28
N GLY A 6 5.77 -8.89 41.79
CA GLY A 6 6.83 -8.37 40.92
C GLY A 6 6.63 -8.39 39.40
N PHE A 7 5.49 -7.94 38.87
CA PHE A 7 5.49 -7.36 37.51
C PHE A 7 5.38 -5.83 37.61
N PRO A 8 6.32 -5.05 37.07
CA PRO A 8 6.17 -3.60 37.02
C PRO A 8 4.87 -3.29 36.27
N ALA A 9 4.05 -2.41 36.85
CA ALA A 9 2.87 -1.89 36.17
C ALA A 9 3.30 -1.38 34.79
N HIS A 10 2.71 -1.96 33.74
CA HIS A 10 3.05 -1.57 32.37
C HIS A 10 2.76 -0.07 32.22
N PRO A 11 3.68 0.73 31.63
CA PRO A 11 3.44 2.15 31.48
C PRO A 11 2.09 2.38 30.78
N PRO A 12 1.30 3.37 31.21
CA PRO A 12 -0.01 3.60 30.65
C PRO A 12 0.14 3.81 29.14
N ARG A 13 -0.58 3.00 28.36
CA ARG A 13 -0.56 3.11 26.90
C ARG A 13 -0.90 4.55 26.52
N ARG A 14 0.04 5.26 25.88
CA ARG A 14 -0.19 6.63 25.39
C ARG A 14 -1.45 6.63 24.54
N ARG A 15 -2.48 7.35 24.99
CA ARG A 15 -3.70 7.55 24.23
C ARG A 15 -3.48 8.74 23.30
N TYR A 16 -3.49 8.48 22.00
CA TYR A 16 -3.50 9.53 21.01
C TYR A 16 -4.85 10.23 21.03
N SER A 17 -4.83 11.57 21.04
CA SER A 17 -6.03 12.36 20.79
C SER A 17 -6.53 12.08 19.37
N ARG A 18 -7.80 12.43 19.12
CA ARG A 18 -8.38 12.30 17.78
C ARG A 18 -7.62 13.16 16.76
N GLU A 19 -7.28 14.39 17.14
CA GLU A 19 -6.55 15.34 16.30
C GLU A 19 -5.13 14.86 15.98
N GLU A 20 -4.39 14.36 16.98
CA GLU A 20 -3.06 13.77 16.78
C GLU A 20 -3.13 12.60 15.79
N ARG A 21 -4.13 11.72 15.95
CA ARG A 21 -4.34 10.60 15.05
C ARG A 21 -4.67 11.05 13.63
N GLU A 22 -5.54 12.04 13.46
CA GLU A 22 -5.92 12.55 12.14
C GLU A 22 -4.73 13.20 11.42
N GLY A 23 -3.92 14.01 12.12
CA GLY A 23 -2.70 14.58 11.58
C GLY A 23 -1.67 13.53 11.16
N ILE A 24 -1.47 12.50 11.99
CA ILE A 24 -0.57 11.38 11.66
C ILE A 24 -1.07 10.63 10.41
N VAL A 25 -2.39 10.38 10.30
CA VAL A 25 -2.97 9.71 9.13
C VAL A 25 -2.76 10.52 7.86
N GLU A 26 -2.92 11.84 7.91
CA GLU A 26 -2.70 12.72 6.76
C GLU A 26 -1.23 12.76 6.34
N GLN A 27 -0.32 12.85 7.31
CA GLN A 27 1.12 12.77 7.06
C GLN A 27 1.51 11.44 6.40
N VAL A 28 1.01 10.32 6.93
CA VAL A 28 1.25 8.98 6.37
C VAL A 28 0.73 8.88 4.94
N ARG A 29 -0.44 9.44 4.63
CA ARG A 29 -0.98 9.45 3.26
C ARG A 29 -0.07 10.21 2.29
N ARG A 30 0.46 11.37 2.70
CA ARG A 30 1.42 12.15 1.89
C ARG A 30 2.72 11.36 1.64
N LEU A 31 3.35 10.83 2.69
CA LEU A 31 4.59 10.05 2.53
C LEU A 31 4.39 8.84 1.61
N ARG A 32 3.19 8.23 1.63
CA ARG A 32 2.84 7.13 0.74
C ARG A 32 2.57 7.56 -0.71
N SER A 33 1.99 8.74 -0.95
CA SER A 33 1.87 9.25 -2.32
C SER A 33 3.23 9.60 -2.92
N ASP A 34 4.21 9.94 -2.08
CA ASP A 34 5.58 10.25 -2.48
C ASP A 34 6.43 8.98 -2.69
N GLY A 35 5.82 7.79 -2.59
CA GLY A 35 6.47 6.51 -2.89
C GLY A 35 7.22 5.86 -1.73
N MET A 36 7.17 6.41 -0.51
CA MET A 36 7.81 5.77 0.63
C MET A 36 7.17 4.42 0.99
N THR A 37 8.02 3.47 1.36
CA THR A 37 7.58 2.16 1.86
C THR A 37 6.98 2.28 3.25
N MET A 38 6.09 1.35 3.61
CA MET A 38 5.47 1.36 4.94
C MET A 38 6.49 1.24 6.08
N SER A 39 7.59 0.53 5.88
CA SER A 39 8.67 0.43 6.87
C SER A 39 9.38 1.76 7.10
N ALA A 40 9.66 2.51 6.03
CA ALA A 40 10.23 3.86 6.13
C ALA A 40 9.27 4.82 6.83
N VAL A 41 7.98 4.76 6.50
CA VAL A 41 6.94 5.59 7.15
C VAL A 41 6.82 5.29 8.65
N VAL A 42 6.90 4.02 9.05
CA VAL A 42 6.87 3.62 10.47
C VAL A 42 8.07 4.18 11.22
N ALA A 43 9.26 4.12 10.61
CA ALA A 43 10.48 4.68 11.18
C ALA A 43 10.39 6.21 11.32
N GLU A 44 9.84 6.89 10.32
CA GLU A 44 9.69 8.35 10.28
C GLU A 44 8.66 8.85 11.31
N VAL A 45 7.50 8.20 11.38
CA VAL A 45 6.37 8.64 12.20
C VAL A 45 6.45 8.13 13.64
N GLY A 46 7.26 7.09 13.90
CA GLY A 46 7.42 6.51 15.23
C GLY A 46 6.18 5.76 15.76
N VAL A 47 5.23 5.43 14.88
CA VAL A 47 4.00 4.69 15.22
C VAL A 47 4.05 3.31 14.58
N SER A 48 3.76 2.28 15.38
CA SER A 48 3.79 0.90 14.90
C SER A 48 2.91 0.69 13.66
N GLN A 49 3.36 -0.19 12.76
CA GLN A 49 2.65 -0.54 11.54
C GLN A 49 1.21 -1.00 11.80
N MET A 50 0.99 -1.77 12.86
CA MET A 50 -0.34 -2.28 13.24
C MET A 50 -1.29 -1.14 13.63
N THR A 51 -0.79 -0.16 14.39
CA THR A 51 -1.57 1.03 14.77
C THR A 51 -1.92 1.88 13.55
N LEU A 52 -0.94 2.13 12.67
CA LEU A 52 -1.15 2.88 11.43
C LEU A 52 -2.17 2.17 10.52
N ALA A 53 -2.05 0.84 10.33
CA ALA A 53 -2.99 0.07 9.53
C ALA A 53 -4.43 0.18 10.06
N LYS A 54 -4.62 0.08 11.38
CA LYS A 54 -5.92 0.24 12.02
C LYS A 54 -6.49 1.64 11.80
N TRP A 55 -5.66 2.67 11.95
CA TRP A 55 -6.10 4.06 11.78
C TRP A 55 -6.43 4.40 10.34
N LEU A 56 -5.61 3.96 9.38
CA LEU A 56 -5.82 4.14 7.95
C LEU A 56 -7.10 3.44 7.49
N LYS A 57 -7.34 2.19 7.93
CA LYS A 57 -8.58 1.46 7.64
C LYS A 57 -9.82 2.17 8.16
N ALA A 58 -9.75 2.72 9.37
CA ALA A 58 -10.88 3.44 9.95
C ALA A 58 -11.06 4.85 9.35
N ALA A 59 -10.00 5.46 8.81
CA ALA A 59 -10.06 6.77 8.14
C ALA A 59 -10.46 6.69 6.66
N ASN A 60 -10.46 5.49 6.08
CA ASN A 60 -11.04 5.20 4.77
C ASN A 60 -11.78 3.87 4.88
N PRO A 61 -13.00 3.85 5.46
CA PRO A 61 -13.82 2.67 5.44
C PRO A 61 -14.02 2.31 3.96
N ALA A 62 -13.44 1.19 3.53
CA ALA A 62 -13.67 0.72 2.17
C ALA A 62 -15.18 0.67 1.94
N PRO A 63 -15.69 1.19 0.80
CA PRO A 63 -17.10 1.00 0.49
C PRO A 63 -17.39 -0.50 0.55
N ALA A 64 -18.61 -0.84 0.99
CA ALA A 64 -19.11 -2.20 0.78
C ALA A 64 -18.93 -2.57 -0.70
N PHE A 65 -18.77 -3.86 -1.01
CA PHE A 65 -18.57 -4.34 -2.37
C PHE A 65 -19.47 -3.58 -3.35
N LEU A 66 -18.85 -2.80 -4.24
CA LEU A 66 -19.58 -2.05 -5.25
C LEU A 66 -19.96 -3.02 -6.37
N PRO A 67 -21.20 -2.93 -6.90
CA PRO A 67 -21.61 -3.75 -8.02
C PRO A 67 -20.70 -3.48 -9.22
N VAL A 68 -20.10 -4.54 -9.76
CA VAL A 68 -19.27 -4.48 -10.97
C VAL A 68 -20.14 -4.90 -12.15
N VAL A 69 -20.22 -4.03 -13.17
CA VAL A 69 -20.83 -4.38 -14.45
C VAL A 69 -19.75 -4.99 -15.33
N VAL A 70 -19.89 -6.26 -15.68
CA VAL A 70 -19.01 -6.93 -16.64
C VAL A 70 -19.52 -6.60 -18.04
N GLY A 71 -18.79 -5.76 -18.76
CA GLY A 71 -19.03 -5.51 -20.18
C GLY A 71 -18.53 -6.67 -21.05
N PRO A 72 -18.91 -6.70 -22.34
CA PRO A 72 -18.32 -7.63 -23.29
C PRO A 72 -16.80 -7.51 -23.27
N ALA A 73 -16.10 -8.65 -23.33
CA ALA A 73 -14.65 -8.66 -23.36
C ALA A 73 -14.17 -7.77 -24.52
N PRO A 74 -13.20 -6.86 -24.30
CA PRO A 74 -12.60 -6.13 -25.41
C PRO A 74 -12.10 -7.15 -26.43
N THR A 75 -12.40 -6.93 -27.71
CA THR A 75 -11.88 -7.77 -28.78
C THR A 75 -10.37 -7.77 -28.65
N SER A 76 -9.79 -8.90 -28.26
CA SER A 76 -8.36 -9.01 -28.03
C SER A 76 -7.66 -8.59 -29.31
N SER A 77 -6.99 -7.43 -29.29
CA SER A 77 -6.22 -6.99 -30.45
C SER A 77 -5.12 -8.01 -30.65
N ALA A 78 -5.06 -8.65 -31.82
CA ALA A 78 -3.97 -9.55 -32.16
C ALA A 78 -2.66 -8.73 -32.21
N GLY A 79 -1.94 -8.69 -31.09
CA GLY A 79 -0.71 -7.91 -30.94
C GLY A 79 0.11 -8.43 -29.78
N LEU A 80 1.43 -8.40 -29.94
CA LEU A 80 2.34 -8.83 -28.89
C LEU A 80 2.31 -7.82 -27.74
N THR A 81 2.29 -8.32 -26.51
CA THR A 81 2.30 -7.51 -25.29
C THR A 81 3.53 -7.82 -24.47
N VAL A 82 4.22 -6.78 -23.99
CA VAL A 82 5.38 -6.90 -23.10
C VAL A 82 5.07 -6.23 -21.77
N VAL A 83 5.38 -6.94 -20.68
CA VAL A 83 5.34 -6.39 -19.32
C VAL A 83 6.77 -6.31 -18.80
N THR A 84 7.20 -5.11 -18.44
CA THR A 84 8.55 -4.86 -17.89
C THR A 84 8.58 -5.04 -16.37
N PRO A 85 9.73 -5.39 -15.76
CA PRO A 85 9.88 -5.46 -14.30
C PRO A 85 9.54 -4.15 -13.57
N SER A 86 9.71 -3.01 -14.24
CA SER A 86 9.32 -1.67 -13.75
C SER A 86 7.82 -1.40 -13.78
N GLY A 87 7.00 -2.34 -14.27
CA GLY A 87 5.53 -2.25 -14.25
C GLY A 87 4.89 -1.63 -15.49
N TYR A 88 5.65 -1.32 -16.55
CA TYR A 88 5.08 -0.87 -17.82
C TYR A 88 4.52 -2.04 -18.62
N ARG A 89 3.33 -1.86 -19.20
CA ARG A 89 2.70 -2.76 -20.17
C ARG A 89 2.64 -2.07 -21.53
N ILE A 90 3.24 -2.68 -22.54
CA ILE A 90 3.29 -2.17 -23.91
C ILE A 90 2.54 -3.16 -24.79
N GLU A 91 1.53 -2.69 -25.51
CA GLU A 91 0.64 -3.51 -26.35
C GLU A 91 0.82 -3.21 -27.85
N GLY A 92 0.31 -4.10 -28.70
CA GLY A 92 0.31 -3.87 -30.15
C GLY A 92 1.68 -3.93 -30.82
N LEU A 93 2.66 -4.61 -30.19
CA LEU A 93 4.01 -4.71 -30.75
C LEU A 93 4.02 -5.64 -31.97
N THR A 94 4.76 -5.24 -32.99
CA THR A 94 5.22 -6.15 -34.05
C THR A 94 6.35 -7.02 -33.52
N MET A 95 6.63 -8.14 -34.19
CA MET A 95 7.72 -9.03 -33.80
C MET A 95 9.08 -8.32 -33.81
N ASP A 96 9.37 -7.49 -34.82
CA ASP A 96 10.61 -6.69 -34.88
C ASP A 96 10.73 -5.68 -33.73
N ALA A 97 9.64 -4.99 -33.38
CA ALA A 97 9.62 -4.05 -32.28
C ALA A 97 9.82 -4.76 -30.93
N LEU A 98 9.25 -5.97 -30.78
CA LEU A 98 9.46 -6.83 -29.62
C LEU A 98 10.94 -7.23 -29.48
N LEU A 99 11.56 -7.75 -30.55
CA LEU A 99 12.95 -8.17 -30.52
C LEU A 99 13.90 -7.01 -30.22
N THR A 100 13.64 -5.83 -30.80
CA THR A 100 14.39 -4.59 -30.53
C THR A 100 14.28 -4.19 -29.06
N LEU A 101 13.07 -4.26 -28.49
CA LEU A 101 12.83 -3.91 -27.09
C LEU A 101 13.54 -4.91 -26.15
N LEU A 102 13.41 -6.21 -26.41
CA LEU A 102 14.06 -7.26 -25.60
C LEU A 102 15.59 -7.15 -25.65
N GLY A 103 16.16 -6.83 -26.80
CA GLY A 103 17.60 -6.62 -26.95
C GLY A 103 18.15 -5.38 -26.24
N ARG A 104 17.30 -4.44 -25.81
CA ARG A 104 17.68 -3.26 -25.01
C ARG A 104 17.42 -3.43 -23.51
N LEU A 105 16.59 -4.40 -23.15
CA LEU A 105 16.25 -4.74 -21.76
C LEU A 105 17.17 -5.83 -21.19
N GLY A 106 17.84 -6.61 -22.05
CA GLY A 106 18.99 -7.45 -21.68
C GLY A 106 20.29 -6.65 -21.62
#